data_AF-A3JR83-F1
#
_entry.id   AF-A3JR83-F1
#
_cell.length_a   1.000
_cell.length_b   1.000
_cell.length_c   1.000
_cell.angle_alpha   90.00
_cell.angle_beta   90.00
_cell.angle_gamma   90.00
#
_symmetry.space_group_name_H-M   'P 1'
#
loop_
_entity.id
_entity.type
_entity.pdbx_description
1 polymer ?
#
loop_
_entity_poly.entity_id
_entity_poly.type
_entity_poly.pdbx_seq_one_letter_code
_entity_poly.pdbx_strand_id
1 'polypeptide(L)'
;MIDAILSKITALSAEIHTSQTEALWLLPLAIPICIWVSWSDLKFMLIPNKAVIALLIVFLIMGLFAFSPYFYAWRWSHFVIVLVLGIVINAAGLAGAGDAKYAAAMAPFIARADLLLIILLFAAILPAAYVTHRIFRSIPAVKKTAGDWKSWGEVRKFPMGFALAGTLLAYLGLAIY
;
A
#
# COMPACT_ATOMS: atom_id res chain seq x y z
N MET A 1 16.36 -15.82 19.58
CA MET A 1 15.43 -14.67 19.40
C MET A 1 15.05 -14.50 17.94
N ILE A 2 16.02 -14.46 17.01
CA ILE A 2 15.76 -14.37 15.55
C ILE A 2 14.96 -15.58 15.05
N ASP A 3 15.33 -16.81 15.42
CA ASP A 3 14.63 -18.02 14.94
C ASP A 3 13.17 -18.10 15.43
N ALA A 4 12.90 -17.59 16.63
CA ALA A 4 11.54 -17.51 17.17
C ALA A 4 10.69 -16.46 16.43
N ILE A 5 11.31 -15.37 15.97
CA ILE A 5 10.65 -14.35 15.14
C ILE A 5 10.40 -14.92 13.75
N LEU A 6 11.39 -15.56 13.13
CA LEU A 6 11.26 -16.20 11.82
C LEU A 6 10.18 -17.28 11.85
N SER A 7 10.16 -18.14 12.87
CA SER A 7 9.11 -19.15 13.04
C SER A 7 7.71 -18.56 13.14
N LYS A 8 7.54 -17.42 13.83
CA LYS A 8 6.24 -16.72 13.89
C LYS A 8 5.86 -16.07 12.56
N ILE A 9 6.83 -15.53 11.83
CA ILE A 9 6.61 -14.96 10.49
C ILE A 9 6.21 -16.06 9.52
N THR A 10 6.87 -17.22 9.54
CA THR A 10 6.51 -18.38 8.72
C THR A 10 5.13 -18.95 9.07
N ALA A 11 4.77 -18.97 10.36
CA ALA A 11 3.43 -19.38 10.76
C ALA A 11 2.35 -18.39 10.28
N LEU A 12 2.64 -17.08 10.34
CA LEU A 12 1.76 -16.05 9.80
C LEU A 12 1.65 -16.13 8.26
N SER A 13 2.73 -16.44 7.57
CA SER A 13 2.74 -16.52 6.11
C SER A 13 2.03 -17.77 5.58
N ALA A 14 2.04 -18.87 6.34
CA ALA A 14 1.28 -20.08 6.03
C ALA A 14 -0.25 -19.88 5.99
N GLU A 15 -0.76 -18.79 6.59
CA GLU A 15 -2.19 -18.42 6.57
C GLU A 15 -2.54 -17.42 5.45
N ILE A 16 -1.55 -16.95 4.69
CA ILE A 16 -1.76 -16.00 3.59
C ILE A 16 -2.30 -16.73 2.36
N HIS A 17 -3.41 -16.25 1.83
CA HIS A 17 -4.09 -16.88 0.70
C HIS A 17 -3.59 -16.38 -0.65
N THR A 18 -2.96 -15.21 -0.72
CA THR A 18 -2.18 -14.84 -1.90
C THR A 18 -0.95 -15.73 -2.01
N SER A 19 -0.83 -16.43 -3.12
CA SER A 19 0.24 -17.41 -3.32
C SER A 19 1.60 -16.73 -3.56
N GLN A 20 2.68 -17.46 -3.26
CA GLN A 20 4.04 -17.01 -3.54
C GLN A 20 4.24 -16.64 -5.02
N THR A 21 3.69 -17.44 -5.94
CA THR A 21 3.78 -17.16 -7.38
C THR A 21 3.03 -15.88 -7.77
N GLU A 22 1.83 -15.65 -7.21
CA GLU A 22 1.10 -14.40 -7.43
C GLU A 22 1.92 -13.19 -6.96
N ALA A 23 2.51 -13.28 -5.77
CA ALA A 23 3.32 -12.21 -5.20
C ALA A 23 4.58 -11.92 -6.04
N LEU A 24 5.26 -12.95 -6.56
CA LEU A 24 6.45 -12.79 -7.41
C LEU A 24 6.16 -12.09 -8.74
N TRP A 25 4.96 -12.27 -9.31
CA TRP A 25 4.54 -11.55 -10.51
C TRP A 25 4.21 -10.08 -10.24
N LEU A 26 3.61 -9.79 -9.08
CA LEU A 26 3.07 -8.48 -8.76
C LEU A 26 4.08 -7.56 -8.06
N LEU A 27 4.86 -8.08 -7.11
CA LEU A 27 5.71 -7.29 -6.22
C LEU A 27 6.79 -6.50 -6.96
N PRO A 28 7.59 -7.07 -7.90
CA PRO A 28 8.68 -6.34 -8.54
C PRO A 28 8.22 -5.08 -9.28
N LEU A 29 7.03 -5.12 -9.88
CA LEU A 29 6.43 -3.98 -10.58
C LEU A 29 5.64 -3.04 -9.65
N ALA A 30 5.11 -3.56 -8.54
CA ALA A 30 4.47 -2.74 -7.52
C ALA A 30 5.49 -1.87 -6.75
N ILE A 31 6.71 -2.39 -6.48
CA ILE A 31 7.78 -1.67 -5.76
C ILE A 31 8.05 -0.26 -6.31
N PRO A 32 8.42 -0.07 -7.60
CA PRO A 32 8.74 1.26 -8.11
C PRO A 32 7.54 2.22 -8.06
N ILE A 33 6.32 1.71 -8.22
CA ILE A 33 5.09 2.51 -8.15
C ILE A 33 4.80 2.94 -6.70
N CYS A 34 4.92 2.01 -5.75
CA CYS A 34 4.78 2.29 -4.32
C CYS A 34 5.81 3.31 -3.82
N ILE A 35 7.05 3.22 -4.32
CA ILE A 35 8.11 4.22 -4.04
C ILE A 35 7.71 5.58 -4.63
N TRP A 36 7.22 5.61 -5.87
CA TRP A 36 6.78 6.85 -6.50
C TRP A 36 5.59 7.50 -5.77
N VAL A 37 4.62 6.71 -5.33
CA VAL A 37 3.48 7.17 -4.52
C VAL A 37 3.98 7.72 -3.18
N SER A 38 4.79 6.95 -2.45
CA SER A 38 5.37 7.36 -1.17
C SER A 38 6.12 8.67 -1.30
N TRP A 39 6.99 8.78 -2.29
CA TRP A 39 7.78 9.99 -2.53
C TRP A 39 6.92 11.19 -2.93
N SER A 40 5.96 11.02 -3.84
CA SER A 40 5.07 12.11 -4.25
C SER A 40 4.22 12.61 -3.10
N ASP A 41 3.73 11.70 -2.25
CA ASP A 41 2.89 12.06 -1.12
C ASP A 41 3.71 12.71 0.00
N LEU A 42 4.93 12.23 0.26
CA LEU A 42 5.85 12.89 1.18
C LEU A 42 6.25 14.28 0.69
N LYS A 43 6.58 14.45 -0.59
CA LYS A 43 7.08 15.72 -1.14
C LYS A 43 5.98 16.73 -1.43
N PHE A 44 4.90 16.31 -2.07
CA PHE A 44 3.84 17.19 -2.58
C PHE A 44 2.51 17.04 -1.83
N MET A 45 2.36 16.02 -0.97
CA MET A 45 1.09 15.63 -0.34
C MET A 45 -0.02 15.39 -1.37
N LEU A 46 0.37 14.73 -2.45
CA LEU A 46 -0.49 14.38 -3.58
C LEU A 46 -0.10 12.99 -4.06
N ILE A 47 -1.10 12.14 -4.24
CA ILE A 47 -0.95 10.86 -4.94
C ILE A 47 -1.26 11.10 -6.42
N PRO A 48 -0.30 10.96 -7.35
CA PRO A 48 -0.54 11.20 -8.77
C PRO A 48 -1.52 10.18 -9.35
N ASN A 49 -2.54 10.62 -10.09
CA ASN A 49 -3.46 9.72 -10.80
C ASN A 49 -2.70 8.75 -11.74
N LYS A 50 -1.57 9.21 -12.32
CA LYS A 50 -0.71 8.37 -13.15
C LYS A 50 -0.14 7.17 -12.38
N ALA A 51 0.18 7.32 -11.10
CA ALA A 51 0.68 6.22 -10.26
C ALA A 51 -0.44 5.22 -9.95
N VAL A 52 -1.65 5.71 -9.65
CA VAL A 52 -2.85 4.87 -9.46
C VAL A 52 -3.14 4.05 -10.72
N ILE A 53 -3.14 4.71 -11.89
CA ILE A 53 -3.35 4.04 -13.18
C ILE A 53 -2.22 3.04 -13.47
N ALA A 54 -0.97 3.39 -13.19
CA ALA A 54 0.16 2.48 -13.37
C ALA A 54 -0.02 1.20 -12.53
N LEU A 55 -0.47 1.32 -11.27
CA LEU A 55 -0.72 0.17 -10.43
C LEU A 55 -1.84 -0.73 -10.98
N LEU A 56 -2.92 -0.12 -11.51
CA LEU A 56 -3.98 -0.86 -12.19
C LEU A 56 -3.50 -1.53 -13.48
N ILE A 57 -2.61 -0.89 -14.25
CA ILE A 57 -2.02 -1.49 -15.46
C ILE A 57 -1.14 -2.69 -15.08
N VAL A 58 -0.36 -2.58 -14.00
CA VAL A 58 0.40 -3.73 -13.48
C VAL A 58 -0.55 -4.87 -13.15
N PHE A 59 -1.65 -4.61 -12.45
CA PHE A 59 -2.63 -5.67 -12.16
C PHE A 59 -3.28 -6.23 -13.44
N LEU A 60 -3.63 -5.37 -14.39
CA LEU A 60 -4.25 -5.75 -15.67
C LEU A 60 -3.38 -6.70 -16.49
N ILE A 61 -2.08 -6.45 -16.53
CA ILE A 61 -1.15 -7.24 -17.34
C ILE A 61 -0.66 -8.44 -16.54
N MET A 62 -0.12 -8.20 -15.34
CA MET A 62 0.50 -9.27 -14.54
C MET A 62 -0.54 -10.19 -13.91
N GLY A 63 -1.74 -9.71 -13.63
CA GLY A 63 -2.83 -10.52 -13.10
C GLY A 63 -3.25 -11.65 -14.05
N LEU A 64 -3.08 -11.48 -15.36
CA LEU A 64 -3.33 -12.54 -16.35
C LEU A 64 -2.36 -13.72 -16.20
N PHE A 65 -1.15 -13.46 -15.70
CA PHE A 65 -0.14 -14.50 -15.44
C PHE A 65 -0.18 -15.00 -13.99
N ALA A 66 -0.60 -14.15 -13.05
CA ALA A 66 -0.62 -14.45 -11.63
C ALA A 66 -1.82 -15.32 -11.22
N PHE A 67 -2.99 -15.15 -11.86
CA PHE A 67 -4.25 -15.77 -11.40
C PHE A 67 -4.91 -16.61 -12.49
N SER A 68 -5.71 -17.60 -12.07
CA SER A 68 -6.65 -18.25 -13.00
C SER A 68 -7.72 -17.24 -13.49
N PRO A 69 -8.31 -17.43 -14.68
CA PRO A 69 -9.28 -16.47 -15.24
C PRO A 69 -10.43 -16.12 -14.30
N TYR A 70 -10.91 -17.11 -13.53
CA TYR A 70 -11.98 -16.92 -12.56
C TYR A 70 -11.58 -15.98 -11.41
N PHE A 71 -10.44 -16.25 -10.76
CA PHE A 71 -9.97 -15.40 -9.66
C PHE A 71 -9.56 -14.02 -10.16
N TYR A 72 -8.90 -13.94 -11.32
CA TYR A 72 -8.52 -12.68 -11.96
C TYR A 72 -9.72 -11.75 -12.15
N ALA A 73 -10.81 -12.26 -12.73
CA ALA A 73 -12.03 -11.48 -12.93
C ALA A 73 -12.62 -11.00 -11.60
N TRP A 74 -12.62 -11.85 -10.57
CA TRP A 74 -13.16 -11.48 -9.26
C TRP A 74 -12.33 -10.43 -8.53
N ARG A 75 -11.00 -10.38 -8.72
CA ARG A 75 -10.15 -9.34 -8.13
C ARG A 75 -10.52 -7.93 -8.60
N TRP A 76 -11.04 -7.78 -9.83
CA TRP A 76 -11.55 -6.48 -10.30
C TRP A 76 -12.78 -6.00 -9.53
N SER A 77 -13.58 -6.91 -8.98
CA SER A 77 -14.67 -6.53 -8.07
C SER A 77 -14.15 -5.83 -6.81
N HIS A 78 -12.96 -6.21 -6.32
CA HIS A 78 -12.35 -5.56 -5.16
C HIS A 78 -12.04 -4.09 -5.45
N PHE A 79 -11.51 -3.78 -6.65
CA PHE A 79 -11.29 -2.40 -7.07
C PHE A 79 -12.59 -1.59 -7.05
N VAL A 80 -13.66 -2.12 -7.66
CA VAL A 80 -14.95 -1.43 -7.74
C VAL A 80 -15.54 -1.19 -6.34
N ILE A 81 -15.55 -2.23 -5.50
CA ILE A 81 -16.10 -2.15 -4.14
C ILE A 81 -15.33 -1.11 -3.31
N VAL A 82 -13.99 -1.18 -3.30
CA VAL A 82 -13.16 -0.26 -2.52
C VAL A 82 -13.22 1.16 -3.08
N LEU A 83 -13.36 1.33 -4.40
CA LEU A 83 -13.57 2.65 -4.99
C LEU A 83 -14.90 3.27 -4.54
N VAL A 84 -16.00 2.51 -4.57
CA VAL A 84 -17.31 2.97 -4.11
C VAL A 84 -17.26 3.35 -2.63
N LEU A 85 -16.69 2.49 -1.79
CA LEU A 85 -16.50 2.79 -0.36
C LEU A 85 -15.64 4.04 -0.17
N GLY A 86 -14.55 4.16 -0.93
CA GLY A 86 -13.66 5.32 -0.91
C GLY A 86 -14.36 6.62 -1.31
N ILE A 87 -15.26 6.58 -2.29
CA ILE A 87 -16.09 7.73 -2.68
C ILE A 87 -17.02 8.14 -1.52
N VAL A 88 -17.69 7.18 -0.87
CA VAL A 88 -18.58 7.46 0.27
C VAL A 88 -17.80 8.06 1.44
N ILE A 89 -16.65 7.47 1.79
CA ILE A 89 -15.76 7.96 2.87
C ILE A 89 -15.23 9.36 2.54
N ASN A 90 -14.85 9.62 1.29
CA ASN A 90 -14.42 10.93 0.85
C ASN A 90 -15.55 11.98 0.91
N ALA A 91 -16.76 11.61 0.47
CA ALA A 91 -17.94 12.48 0.53
C ALA A 91 -18.33 12.82 1.97
N ALA A 92 -18.09 11.90 2.92
CA ALA A 92 -18.24 12.14 4.35
C ALA A 92 -17.11 12.98 4.97
N GLY A 93 -16.08 13.37 4.21
CA GLY A 93 -14.95 14.17 4.68
C GLY A 93 -13.93 13.41 5.53
N LEU A 94 -13.99 12.07 5.57
CA LEU A 94 -13.17 11.24 6.45
C LEU A 94 -11.80 10.90 5.86
N ALA A 95 -11.67 10.86 4.53
CA ALA A 95 -10.41 10.56 3.85
C ALA A 95 -10.23 11.37 2.55
N GLY A 96 -8.98 11.55 2.12
CA GLY A 96 -8.65 12.23 0.87
C GLY A 96 -9.04 11.42 -0.37
N ALA A 97 -9.42 12.10 -1.45
CA ALA A 97 -9.80 11.44 -2.69
C ALA A 97 -8.63 10.69 -3.35
N GLY A 98 -7.39 11.18 -3.14
CA GLY A 98 -6.17 10.49 -3.59
C GLY A 98 -5.99 9.15 -2.88
N ASP A 99 -6.09 9.14 -1.56
CA ASP A 99 -5.93 7.95 -0.72
C ASP A 99 -6.98 6.89 -1.07
N ALA A 100 -8.23 7.31 -1.25
CA ALA A 100 -9.35 6.45 -1.66
C ALA A 100 -9.09 5.78 -3.01
N LYS A 101 -8.63 6.55 -4.01
CA LYS A 101 -8.30 6.01 -5.35
C LYS A 101 -7.13 5.04 -5.30
N TYR A 102 -6.11 5.35 -4.49
CA TYR A 102 -4.94 4.48 -4.36
C TYR A 102 -5.28 3.18 -3.63
N ALA A 103 -6.01 3.25 -2.51
CA ALA A 103 -6.50 2.08 -1.79
C ALA A 103 -7.38 1.19 -2.70
N ALA A 104 -8.22 1.80 -3.56
CA ALA A 104 -8.98 1.05 -4.56
C ALA A 104 -8.06 0.32 -5.54
N ALA A 105 -7.03 0.98 -6.07
CA ALA A 105 -6.08 0.35 -6.99
C ALA A 105 -5.21 -0.75 -6.35
N MET A 106 -4.99 -0.69 -5.04
CA MET A 106 -4.34 -1.77 -4.28
C MET A 106 -5.25 -2.99 -4.10
N ALA A 107 -6.57 -2.80 -4.04
CA ALA A 107 -7.52 -3.84 -3.66
C ALA A 107 -7.46 -5.14 -4.48
N PRO A 108 -7.27 -5.12 -5.82
CA PRO A 108 -7.14 -6.35 -6.62
C PRO A 108 -5.94 -7.22 -6.22
N PHE A 109 -4.87 -6.61 -5.71
CA PHE A 109 -3.67 -7.33 -5.28
C PHE A 109 -3.91 -8.17 -4.02
N ILE A 110 -4.96 -7.89 -3.25
CA ILE A 110 -5.21 -8.48 -1.93
C ILE A 110 -6.28 -9.56 -2.02
N ALA A 111 -5.98 -10.76 -1.53
CA ALA A 111 -6.94 -11.84 -1.48
C ALA A 111 -8.08 -11.50 -0.53
N ARG A 112 -9.31 -11.88 -0.88
CA ARG A 112 -10.48 -11.66 -0.02
C ARG A 112 -10.30 -12.31 1.35
N ALA A 113 -9.68 -13.49 1.40
CA ALA A 113 -9.42 -14.20 2.64
C ALA A 113 -8.38 -13.50 3.53
N ASP A 114 -7.54 -12.62 2.96
CA ASP A 114 -6.50 -11.87 3.67
C ASP A 114 -6.97 -10.48 4.13
N LEU A 115 -8.29 -10.20 4.09
CA LEU A 115 -8.83 -8.90 4.47
C LEU A 115 -8.50 -8.52 5.93
N LEU A 116 -8.54 -9.48 6.86
CA LEU A 116 -8.15 -9.20 8.24
C LEU A 116 -6.66 -8.87 8.32
N LEU A 117 -5.82 -9.63 7.61
CA LEU A 117 -4.37 -9.39 7.58
C LEU A 117 -4.05 -8.00 7.04
N ILE A 118 -4.67 -7.55 5.93
CA ILE A 118 -4.39 -6.22 5.39
C ILE A 118 -4.80 -5.11 6.35
N ILE A 119 -5.92 -5.27 7.06
CA ILE A 119 -6.37 -4.31 8.08
C ILE A 119 -5.37 -4.24 9.24
N LEU A 120 -4.90 -5.39 9.72
CA LEU A 120 -3.92 -5.46 10.81
C LEU A 120 -2.54 -4.90 10.38
N LEU A 121 -2.09 -5.22 9.16
CA LEU A 121 -0.87 -4.67 8.59
C LEU A 121 -0.97 -3.15 8.45
N PHE A 122 -2.08 -2.65 7.94
CA PHE A 122 -2.30 -1.20 7.86
C PHE A 122 -2.33 -0.55 9.25
N ALA A 123 -3.01 -1.15 10.22
CA ALA A 123 -3.07 -0.66 11.59
C ALA A 123 -1.70 -0.64 12.29
N ALA A 124 -0.79 -1.56 11.94
CA ALA A 124 0.58 -1.57 12.45
C ALA A 124 1.51 -0.61 11.69
N ILE A 125 1.40 -0.56 10.36
CA ILE A 125 2.27 0.25 9.50
C ILE A 125 1.93 1.74 9.60
N LEU A 126 0.66 2.11 9.73
CA LEU A 126 0.25 3.51 9.85
C LEU A 126 0.95 4.25 11.02
N PRO A 127 0.92 3.78 12.28
CA PRO A 127 1.62 4.45 13.37
C PRO A 127 3.15 4.38 13.18
N ALA A 128 3.70 3.28 12.64
CA ALA A 128 5.13 3.18 12.37
C ALA A 128 5.59 4.20 11.31
N ALA A 129 4.83 4.35 10.22
CA ALA A 129 5.05 5.30 9.15
C ALA A 129 4.90 6.75 9.66
N TYR A 130 3.89 7.00 10.51
CA TYR A 130 3.70 8.28 11.17
C TYR A 130 4.90 8.65 12.05
N VAL A 131 5.29 7.77 12.97
CA VAL A 131 6.44 7.99 13.87
C VAL A 131 7.72 8.19 13.07
N THR A 132 7.98 7.33 12.07
CA THR A 132 9.12 7.46 11.16
C THR A 132 9.12 8.83 10.49
N HIS A 133 8.00 9.26 9.91
CA HIS A 133 7.89 10.58 9.29
C HIS A 133 8.19 11.71 10.28
N ARG A 134 7.66 11.65 11.50
CA ARG A 134 7.87 12.68 12.53
C ARG A 134 9.31 12.72 13.05
N ILE A 135 9.97 11.58 13.18
CA ILE A 135 11.39 11.50 13.54
C ILE A 135 12.25 12.09 12.43
N PHE A 136 12.06 11.69 11.18
CA PHE A 136 12.85 12.25 10.07
C PHE A 136 12.59 13.75 9.89
N ARG A 137 11.36 14.20 10.15
CA ARG A 137 11.01 15.62 10.21
C ARG A 137 11.70 16.35 11.36
N SER A 138 12.11 15.73 12.47
CA SER A 138 12.78 16.46 13.55
C SER A 138 14.28 16.65 13.32
N ILE A 139 14.88 15.89 12.40
CA ILE A 139 16.32 15.91 12.13
C ILE A 139 16.69 17.05 11.16
N PRO A 140 17.50 18.05 11.57
CA PRO A 140 17.85 19.19 10.72
C PRO A 140 18.63 18.80 9.46
N ALA A 141 19.51 17.79 9.56
CA ALA A 141 20.29 17.30 8.42
C ALA A 141 19.40 16.72 7.32
N VAL A 142 18.35 15.97 7.70
CA VAL A 142 17.37 15.39 6.75
C VAL A 142 16.56 16.48 6.08
N LYS A 143 16.13 17.52 6.80
CA LYS A 143 15.42 18.65 6.17
C LYS A 143 16.28 19.37 5.15
N LYS A 144 17.57 19.59 5.45
CA LYS A 144 18.50 20.27 4.54
C LYS A 144 18.68 19.51 3.22
N THR A 145 18.65 18.18 3.24
CA THR A 145 18.80 17.34 2.04
C THR A 145 17.49 17.08 1.32
N ALA A 146 16.40 16.86 2.06
CA ALA A 146 15.08 16.63 1.46
C ALA A 146 14.50 17.91 0.83
N GLY A 147 14.91 19.09 1.28
CA GLY A 147 14.42 20.37 0.77
C GLY A 147 12.99 20.66 1.20
N ASP A 148 12.25 21.39 0.36
CA ASP A 148 10.96 22.02 0.69
C ASP A 148 9.77 21.06 0.62
N TRP A 149 9.89 19.83 1.13
CA TRP A 149 8.76 18.90 1.12
C TRP A 149 7.60 19.47 1.93
N LYS A 150 6.41 19.48 1.31
CA LYS A 150 5.20 20.02 1.90
C LYS A 150 4.82 19.33 3.22
N SER A 151 5.08 18.03 3.33
CA SER A 151 4.80 17.26 4.56
C SER A 151 5.68 17.67 5.75
N TRP A 152 6.83 18.35 5.54
CA TRP A 152 7.64 18.90 6.63
C TRP A 152 7.04 20.16 7.25
N GLY A 153 6.20 20.89 6.52
CA GLY A 153 5.45 22.05 7.02
C GLY A 153 4.11 21.65 7.63
N GLU A 154 3.44 20.65 7.05
CA GLU A 154 2.08 20.26 7.43
C GLU A 154 2.05 19.55 8.80
N VAL A 155 1.28 20.09 9.75
CA VAL A 155 1.21 19.56 11.13
C VAL A 155 -0.01 18.65 11.31
N ARG A 156 -1.13 19.00 10.67
CA ARG A 156 -2.44 18.37 10.89
C ARG A 156 -2.65 17.13 10.04
N LYS A 157 -2.11 17.13 8.82
CA LYS A 157 -2.26 16.01 7.88
C LYS A 157 -1.00 15.15 7.87
N PHE A 158 -1.20 13.88 7.55
CA PHE A 158 -0.14 12.90 7.35
C PHE A 158 -0.23 12.37 5.91
N PRO A 159 0.91 12.19 5.21
CA PRO A 159 0.94 11.57 3.88
C PRO A 159 0.56 10.09 3.95
N MET A 160 -0.73 9.80 3.80
CA MET A 160 -1.32 8.45 3.91
C MET A 160 -0.80 7.49 2.83
N GLY A 161 -0.43 8.00 1.65
CA GLY A 161 0.16 7.22 0.56
C GLY A 161 1.44 6.50 0.97
N PHE A 162 2.22 7.08 1.88
CA PHE A 162 3.41 6.41 2.44
C PHE A 162 3.03 5.15 3.24
N ALA A 163 2.01 5.25 4.10
CA ALA A 163 1.52 4.10 4.86
C ALA A 163 0.86 3.05 3.96
N LEU A 164 -0.03 3.48 3.05
CA LEU A 164 -0.74 2.59 2.12
C LEU A 164 0.24 1.83 1.21
N ALA A 165 1.24 2.52 0.65
CA ALA A 165 2.27 1.88 -0.17
C ALA A 165 3.10 0.89 0.64
N GLY A 166 3.49 1.26 1.87
CA GLY A 166 4.18 0.35 2.79
C GLY A 166 3.36 -0.89 3.09
N THR A 167 2.04 -0.75 3.30
CA THR A 167 1.12 -1.86 3.53
C THR A 167 1.02 -2.81 2.34
N LEU A 168 0.92 -2.29 1.10
CA LEU A 168 0.91 -3.16 -0.09
C LEU A 168 2.20 -3.98 -0.20
N LEU A 169 3.35 -3.31 -0.04
CA LEU A 169 4.65 -3.97 -0.17
C LEU A 169 4.90 -4.98 0.95
N ALA A 170 4.49 -4.67 2.19
CA ALA A 170 4.59 -5.60 3.30
C ALA A 170 3.71 -6.83 3.08
N TYR A 171 2.47 -6.64 2.62
CA TYR A 171 1.56 -7.76 2.32
C TYR A 171 2.11 -8.68 1.22
N LEU A 172 2.49 -8.11 0.07
CA LEU A 172 3.06 -8.89 -1.03
C LEU A 172 4.42 -9.50 -0.65
N GLY A 173 5.21 -8.83 0.18
CA GLY A 173 6.48 -9.35 0.70
C GLY A 173 6.27 -10.53 1.64
N LEU A 174 5.28 -10.47 2.54
CA LEU A 174 4.94 -11.58 3.43
C LEU A 174 4.41 -12.80 2.67
N ALA A 175 3.68 -12.60 1.58
CA ALA A 175 3.19 -13.68 0.72
C ALA A 175 4.30 -14.45 -0.03
N ILE A 176 5.54 -13.96 -0.03
CA ILE A 176 6.68 -14.63 -0.66
C ILE A 176 7.33 -15.68 0.27
N TYR A 177 7.22 -15.50 1.59
CA TYR A 177 7.91 -16.32 2.60
C TYR A 177 7.02 -17.41 3.18
#